data_AF-A0A7C5JI03-F1
#
_entry.id   AF-A0A7C5JI03-F1
#
_cell.length_a   1.000
_cell.length_b   1.000
_cell.length_c   1.000
_cell.angle_alpha   90.00
_cell.angle_beta   90.00
_cell.angle_gamma   90.00
#
_symmetry.space_group_name_H-M   'P 1'
#
loop_
_entity.id
_entity.type
_entity.pdbx_description
1 polymer ?
#
loop_
_entity_poly.entity_id
_entity_poly.type
_entity_poly.pdbx_seq_one_letter_code
_entity_poly.pdbx_strand_id
1 'polypeptide(L)'
;MVLLGSTGSIGVNTLIVAQRYNLEIEALVAGRNIDLLNKQIAIHNPKFVAIADEKDKNRVNHSNIFCGDSGIVELLERTRSTTVVNALVGYTGLAPTLKAIELGKKVALANKESLVVAGEFIDMSKIVPIDSEHFGLWYLMNNRP
;
A
#
# COMPACT_ATOMS: atom_id res chain seq x y z
N MET A 1 -9.30 1.87 2.44
CA MET A 1 -8.14 1.01 2.09
C MET A 1 -6.85 1.66 2.51
N VAL A 2 -5.79 0.87 2.72
CA VAL A 2 -4.42 1.36 2.96
C VAL A 2 -3.63 1.28 1.66
N LEU A 3 -2.95 2.36 1.28
CA LEU A 3 -2.11 2.39 0.08
C LEU A 3 -0.63 2.54 0.46
N LEU A 4 0.15 1.50 0.20
CA LEU A 4 1.59 1.51 0.37
C LEU A 4 2.27 1.91 -0.94
N GLY A 5 3.06 2.98 -0.96
CA GLY A 5 3.71 3.46 -2.19
C GLY A 5 2.84 4.39 -3.04
N SER A 6 2.10 5.30 -2.40
CA SER A 6 1.14 6.23 -3.02
C SER A 6 1.73 7.16 -4.09
N THR A 7 3.01 7.53 -3.97
CA THR A 7 3.68 8.45 -4.91
C THR A 7 4.34 7.74 -6.10
N GLY A 8 4.30 6.40 -6.15
CA GLY A 8 4.78 5.62 -7.29
C GLY A 8 3.73 5.51 -8.40
N SER A 9 4.12 4.98 -9.57
CA SER A 9 3.20 4.83 -10.73
C SER A 9 1.91 4.07 -10.38
N ILE A 10 2.04 2.90 -9.74
CA ILE A 10 0.88 2.10 -9.31
C ILE A 10 0.05 2.83 -8.24
N GLY A 11 0.70 3.52 -7.30
CA GLY A 11 0.03 4.30 -6.26
C GLY A 11 -0.81 5.44 -6.83
N VAL A 12 -0.25 6.22 -7.75
CA VAL A 12 -0.95 7.32 -8.43
C VAL A 12 -2.15 6.80 -9.20
N ASN A 13 -1.99 5.73 -9.97
CA ASN A 13 -3.09 5.10 -10.71
C ASN A 13 -4.18 4.56 -9.75
N THR A 14 -3.77 3.95 -8.64
CA THR A 14 -4.70 3.48 -7.60
C THR A 14 -5.53 4.64 -7.05
N LEU A 15 -4.92 5.79 -6.80
CA LEU A 15 -5.62 6.97 -6.30
C LEU A 15 -6.59 7.58 -7.33
N ILE A 16 -6.21 7.59 -8.62
CA ILE A 16 -7.10 8.03 -9.71
C ILE A 16 -8.35 7.13 -9.77
N VAL A 17 -8.17 5.81 -9.68
CA VAL A 17 -9.29 4.85 -9.66
C VAL A 17 -10.11 5.03 -8.39
N ALA A 18 -9.47 5.16 -7.23
CA ALA A 18 -10.16 5.39 -5.96
C ALA A 18 -11.02 6.67 -6.01
N GLN A 19 -10.51 7.75 -6.59
CA GLN A 19 -11.28 8.98 -6.78
C GLN A 19 -12.46 8.77 -7.73
N ARG A 20 -12.25 8.08 -8.86
CA ARG A 20 -13.32 7.83 -9.85
C ARG A 20 -14.48 7.02 -9.28
N TYR A 21 -14.20 6.09 -8.38
CA TYR A 21 -15.19 5.19 -7.78
C TYR A 21 -15.53 5.54 -6.32
N ASN A 22 -15.16 6.73 -5.84
CA ASN A 22 -15.39 7.19 -4.46
C ASN A 22 -14.96 6.18 -3.38
N LEU A 23 -13.81 5.54 -3.57
CA LEU A 23 -13.25 4.61 -2.60
C LEU A 23 -12.49 5.36 -1.51
N GLU A 24 -12.79 5.06 -0.24
CA GLU A 24 -12.12 5.69 0.90
C GLU A 24 -10.66 5.21 1.03
N ILE A 25 -9.74 6.16 1.10
CA ILE A 25 -8.34 5.91 1.44
C ILE A 25 -8.15 6.24 2.92
N GLU A 26 -7.95 5.22 3.74
CA GLU A 26 -7.76 5.41 5.17
C GLU A 26 -6.33 5.86 5.48
N ALA A 27 -5.35 5.37 4.70
CA ALA A 27 -3.95 5.68 4.94
C ALA A 27 -3.11 5.70 3.66
N LEU A 28 -2.13 6.61 3.64
CA LEU A 28 -1.16 6.77 2.57
C LEU A 28 0.25 6.54 3.10
N VAL A 29 1.04 5.72 2.42
CA VAL A 29 2.47 5.60 2.66
C VAL A 29 3.22 6.08 1.43
N ALA A 30 4.25 6.90 1.63
CA ALA A 30 5.11 7.40 0.57
C ALA A 30 6.58 7.33 0.97
N GLY A 31 7.44 7.37 -0.04
CA GLY A 31 8.89 7.49 0.17
C GLY A 31 9.29 8.94 0.42
N ARG A 32 10.04 9.51 -0.53
CA ARG A 32 10.64 10.85 -0.40
C ARG A 32 9.90 11.96 -1.15
N ASN A 33 8.89 11.64 -1.96
CA ASN A 33 8.15 12.63 -2.75
C ASN A 33 7.04 13.29 -1.92
N ILE A 34 7.45 14.13 -0.98
CA ILE A 34 6.54 14.78 -0.02
C ILE A 34 5.59 15.77 -0.70
N ASP A 35 6.04 16.46 -1.75
CA ASP A 35 5.23 17.46 -2.43
C ASP A 35 4.02 16.80 -3.13
N LEU A 36 4.22 15.63 -3.76
CA LEU A 36 3.13 14.85 -4.33
C LEU A 36 2.24 14.26 -3.22
N LEU A 37 2.83 13.74 -2.15
CA LEU A 37 2.09 13.22 -1.01
C LEU A 37 1.13 14.27 -0.42
N ASN A 38 1.59 15.51 -0.24
CA ASN A 38 0.76 16.60 0.28
C ASN A 38 -0.45 16.90 -0.63
N LYS A 39 -0.29 16.83 -1.96
CA LYS A 39 -1.41 16.94 -2.89
C LYS A 39 -2.40 15.79 -2.73
N GLN A 40 -1.89 14.56 -2.56
CA GLN A 40 -2.72 13.38 -2.34
C GLN A 40 -3.48 13.45 -1.01
N ILE A 41 -2.85 13.93 0.05
CA ILE A 41 -3.49 14.17 1.36
C ILE A 41 -4.64 15.15 1.22
N ALA A 42 -4.43 16.27 0.52
CA ALA A 42 -5.48 17.28 0.33
C ALA A 42 -6.71 16.75 -0.43
N ILE A 43 -6.51 15.81 -1.38
CA ILE A 43 -7.60 15.23 -2.18
C ILE A 43 -8.32 14.11 -1.43
N HIS A 44 -7.57 13.21 -0.79
CA HIS A 44 -8.12 11.97 -0.23
C HIS A 44 -8.38 12.02 1.27
N ASN A 45 -7.87 13.03 1.97
CA ASN A 45 -8.03 13.25 3.42
C ASN A 45 -7.84 11.96 4.25
N PRO A 46 -6.69 11.26 4.14
CA PRO A 46 -6.45 10.03 4.89
C PRO A 46 -6.42 10.28 6.40
N LYS A 47 -6.65 9.25 7.21
CA LYS A 47 -6.56 9.31 8.68
C LYS A 47 -5.12 9.17 9.17
N PHE A 48 -4.28 8.47 8.41
CA PHE A 48 -2.90 8.16 8.75
C PHE A 48 -1.97 8.33 7.54
N VAL A 49 -0.76 8.82 7.79
CA VAL A 49 0.27 8.96 6.75
C VAL A 49 1.57 8.36 7.27
N ALA A 50 2.28 7.60 6.43
CA ALA A 50 3.66 7.21 6.72
C ALA A 50 4.64 7.70 5.64
N ILE A 51 5.84 8.07 6.09
CA ILE A 51 6.94 8.51 5.23
C ILE A 51 8.22 7.72 5.52
N ALA A 52 9.15 7.69 4.56
CA ALA A 52 10.40 6.95 4.72
C ALA A 52 11.33 7.54 5.78
N ASP A 53 11.56 8.86 5.76
CA ASP A 53 12.59 9.53 6.57
C ASP A 53 11.95 10.52 7.56
N GLU A 54 12.28 10.43 8.85
CA GLU A 54 11.72 11.32 9.89
C GLU A 54 12.07 12.80 9.68
N LYS A 55 13.23 13.09 9.06
CA LYS A 55 13.66 14.45 8.73
C LYS A 55 12.63 15.23 7.89
N ASP A 56 11.84 14.52 7.10
CA ASP A 56 10.85 15.11 6.20
C ASP A 56 9.47 15.29 6.86
N LYS A 57 9.30 14.86 8.12
CA LYS A 57 8.03 14.92 8.87
C LYS A 57 7.44 16.33 8.92
N ASN A 58 8.28 17.35 9.13
CA ASN A 58 7.85 18.75 9.19
C ASN A 58 7.35 19.30 7.85
N ARG A 59 7.63 18.61 6.74
CA ARG A 59 7.19 18.99 5.39
C ARG A 59 5.85 18.36 5.02
N VAL A 60 5.34 17.43 5.80
CA VAL A 60 4.08 16.72 5.54
C VAL A 60 2.92 17.48 6.18
N ASN A 61 1.91 17.82 5.40
CA ASN A 61 0.72 18.54 5.85
C ASN A 61 -0.31 17.59 6.47
N HIS A 62 0.07 16.89 7.54
CA HIS A 62 -0.78 15.94 8.24
C HIS A 62 -0.41 15.84 9.72
N SER A 63 -1.37 15.50 10.59
CA SER A 63 -1.13 15.40 12.04
C SER A 63 -0.64 14.02 12.46
N ASN A 64 -1.24 12.95 11.94
CA ASN A 64 -0.88 11.57 12.28
C ASN A 64 0.15 11.04 11.29
N ILE A 65 1.44 11.25 11.59
CA ILE A 65 2.57 10.84 10.72
C ILE A 65 3.40 9.75 11.41
N PHE A 66 3.63 8.66 10.68
CA PHE A 66 4.55 7.57 11.03
C PHE A 66 5.81 7.63 10.15
N CYS A 67 6.94 7.13 10.64
CA CYS A 67 8.22 7.25 9.95
C CYS A 67 8.94 5.90 9.85
N GLY A 68 9.60 5.66 8.71
CA GLY A 68 10.41 4.48 8.47
C GLY A 68 9.60 3.18 8.34
N ASP A 69 10.32 2.08 8.19
CA ASP A 69 9.72 0.75 7.98
C ASP A 69 8.87 0.31 9.19
N SER A 70 9.32 0.60 10.41
CA SER A 70 8.55 0.36 11.64
C SER A 70 7.26 1.18 11.67
N GLY A 71 7.29 2.42 11.19
CA GLY A 71 6.12 3.28 11.09
C GLY A 71 5.05 2.74 10.14
N ILE A 72 5.44 2.03 9.08
CA ILE A 72 4.49 1.37 8.16
C ILE A 72 3.77 0.22 8.87
N VAL A 73 4.51 -0.58 9.64
CA VAL A 73 3.96 -1.69 10.43
C VAL A 73 2.99 -1.16 11.49
N GLU A 74 3.37 -0.13 12.24
CA GLU A 74 2.50 0.50 13.24
C GLU A 74 1.24 1.11 12.61
N LEU A 75 1.38 1.75 11.44
CA LEU A 75 0.25 2.27 10.69
C LEU A 75 -0.73 1.15 10.31
N LEU A 76 -0.23 -0.01 9.86
CA LEU A 76 -1.09 -1.15 9.53
C LEU A 76 -1.88 -1.66 10.73
N GLU A 77 -1.29 -1.67 11.92
CA GLU A 77 -1.95 -2.07 13.17
C GLU A 77 -3.05 -1.08 13.59
N ARG A 78 -2.87 0.22 13.34
CA ARG A 78 -3.86 1.25 13.66
C ARG A 78 -5.01 1.33 12.65
N THR A 79 -4.78 0.93 11.41
CA THR A 79 -5.79 0.98 10.34
C THR A 79 -6.85 -0.12 10.48
N ARG A 80 -8.11 0.24 10.22
CA ARG A 80 -9.25 -0.68 10.26
C ARG A 80 -9.57 -1.31 8.89
N SER A 81 -9.07 -0.73 7.81
CA SER A 81 -9.26 -1.22 6.45
C SER A 81 -8.80 -2.68 6.33
N THR A 82 -9.63 -3.49 5.69
CA THR A 82 -9.36 -4.90 5.39
C THR A 82 -8.55 -5.10 4.11
N THR A 83 -8.34 -4.03 3.33
CA THR A 83 -7.60 -4.06 2.07
C THR A 83 -6.37 -3.18 2.14
N VAL A 84 -5.24 -3.76 1.76
CA VAL A 84 -3.94 -3.09 1.60
C VAL A 84 -3.51 -3.22 0.15
N VAL A 85 -3.23 -2.11 -0.52
CA VAL A 85 -2.57 -2.09 -1.82
C VAL A 85 -1.09 -1.91 -1.58
N ASN A 86 -0.28 -2.91 -1.89
CA ASN A 86 1.16 -2.84 -1.75
C ASN A 86 1.84 -2.56 -3.09
N ALA A 87 2.16 -1.28 -3.30
CA ALA A 87 2.89 -0.74 -4.44
C ALA A 87 4.30 -0.25 -4.09
N LEU A 88 4.85 -0.70 -2.95
CA LEU A 88 6.25 -0.44 -2.61
C LEU A 88 7.18 -1.20 -3.56
N VAL A 89 8.39 -0.69 -3.76
CA VAL A 89 9.40 -1.28 -4.64
C VAL A 89 10.46 -2.03 -3.84
N GLY A 90 10.94 -3.14 -4.40
CA GLY A 90 12.01 -3.94 -3.80
C GLY A 90 11.63 -4.56 -2.46
N TYR A 91 12.63 -4.76 -1.61
CA TYR A 91 12.51 -5.50 -0.35
C TYR A 91 11.59 -4.82 0.69
N THR A 92 11.43 -3.50 0.60
CA THR A 92 10.60 -2.71 1.54
C THR A 92 9.13 -3.15 1.56
N GLY A 93 8.66 -3.83 0.51
CA GLY A 93 7.31 -4.36 0.43
C GLY A 93 7.08 -5.63 1.27
N LEU A 94 8.12 -6.37 1.67
CA LEU A 94 7.96 -7.69 2.28
C LEU A 94 7.38 -7.61 3.70
N ALA A 95 8.02 -6.85 4.60
CA ALA A 95 7.57 -6.74 5.98
C ALA A 95 6.11 -6.19 6.09
N PRO A 96 5.72 -5.14 5.33
CA PRO A 96 4.32 -4.71 5.29
C PRO A 96 3.36 -5.75 4.74
N THR A 97 3.78 -6.57 3.76
CA THR A 97 2.94 -7.67 3.22
C THR A 97 2.68 -8.71 4.29
N LEU A 98 3.73 -9.20 4.96
CA LEU A 98 3.61 -10.20 6.02
C LEU A 98 2.74 -9.67 7.16
N LYS A 99 2.96 -8.42 7.58
CA LYS A 99 2.15 -7.82 8.65
C LYS A 99 0.68 -7.67 8.25
N ALA A 100 0.40 -7.24 7.02
CA ALA A 100 -0.98 -7.13 6.55
C ALA A 100 -1.70 -8.49 6.58
N ILE A 101 -1.02 -9.56 6.18
CA ILE A 101 -1.54 -10.94 6.22
C ILE A 101 -1.75 -11.41 7.66
N GLU A 102 -0.79 -11.18 8.55
CA GLU A 102 -0.89 -11.47 9.99
C GLU A 102 -2.12 -10.80 10.62
N LEU A 103 -2.40 -9.55 10.23
CA LEU A 103 -3.58 -8.78 10.64
C LEU A 103 -4.87 -9.23 9.92
N GLY A 104 -4.83 -10.30 9.13
CA GLY A 104 -5.96 -10.88 8.43
C GLY A 104 -6.45 -10.09 7.21
N LYS A 105 -5.71 -9.05 6.79
CA LYS A 105 -6.07 -8.15 5.69
C LYS A 105 -5.79 -8.82 4.33
N LYS A 106 -6.56 -8.46 3.31
CA LYS A 106 -6.31 -8.81 1.91
C LYS A 106 -5.27 -7.85 1.33
N VAL A 107 -4.29 -8.39 0.62
CA VAL A 107 -3.20 -7.61 0.02
C VAL A 107 -3.31 -7.66 -1.50
N ALA A 108 -3.57 -6.51 -2.13
CA ALA A 108 -3.38 -6.33 -3.56
C ALA A 108 -1.89 -6.04 -3.81
N LEU A 109 -1.16 -7.03 -4.33
CA LEU A 109 0.30 -7.02 -4.37
C LEU A 109 0.81 -6.69 -5.78
N ALA A 110 1.46 -5.53 -5.94
CA ALA A 110 2.24 -5.20 -7.13
C ALA A 110 3.72 -5.58 -6.98
N ASN A 111 4.20 -5.67 -5.75
CA ASN A 111 5.59 -6.00 -5.43
C ASN A 111 5.86 -7.50 -5.63
N LYS A 112 6.41 -7.88 -6.78
CA LYS A 112 6.77 -9.28 -7.08
C LYS A 112 7.96 -9.76 -6.26
N GLU A 113 8.86 -8.87 -5.84
CA GLU A 113 10.07 -9.20 -5.08
C GLU A 113 9.73 -9.89 -3.74
N SER A 114 8.63 -9.51 -3.10
CA SER A 114 8.14 -10.17 -1.87
C SER A 114 7.82 -11.66 -2.10
N LEU A 115 7.21 -11.99 -3.25
CA LEU A 115 6.90 -13.39 -3.60
C LEU A 115 8.16 -14.18 -3.97
N VAL A 116 9.11 -13.55 -4.66
CA VAL A 116 10.38 -14.19 -5.03
C VAL A 116 11.19 -14.56 -3.78
N VAL A 117 11.23 -13.68 -2.78
CA VAL A 117 12.06 -13.89 -1.57
C VAL A 117 11.38 -14.80 -0.55
N ALA A 118 10.06 -14.67 -0.35
CA ALA A 118 9.37 -15.28 0.78
C ALA A 118 8.06 -15.98 0.40
N GLY A 119 7.85 -16.32 -0.88
CA GLY A 119 6.58 -16.84 -1.38
C GLY A 119 6.04 -18.06 -0.61
N GLU A 120 6.91 -18.96 -0.15
CA GLU A 120 6.52 -20.14 0.64
C GLU A 120 5.93 -19.79 2.02
N PHE A 121 6.30 -18.63 2.58
CA PHE A 121 5.87 -18.18 3.90
C PHE A 121 4.67 -17.22 3.84
N ILE A 122 4.18 -16.91 2.64
CA ILE A 122 3.09 -15.97 2.41
C ILE A 122 1.80 -16.77 2.19
N ASP A 123 0.76 -16.47 2.96
CA ASP A 123 -0.58 -17.02 2.70
C ASP A 123 -1.16 -16.44 1.41
N MET A 124 -1.00 -17.19 0.33
CA MET A 124 -1.44 -16.79 -1.01
C MET A 124 -2.96 -16.61 -1.12
N SER A 125 -3.77 -17.17 -0.19
CA SER A 125 -5.23 -16.94 -0.18
C SER A 125 -5.61 -15.49 0.15
N LYS A 126 -4.68 -14.74 0.76
CA LYS A 126 -4.83 -13.33 1.11
C LYS A 126 -4.26 -12.39 0.04
N ILE A 127 -3.57 -12.92 -0.97
CA ILE A 127 -2.93 -12.14 -2.03
C ILE A 127 -3.84 -12.05 -3.26
N VAL A 128 -3.98 -10.84 -3.78
CA VAL A 128 -4.49 -10.58 -5.13
C VAL A 128 -3.36 -9.96 -5.93
N PRO A 129 -2.82 -10.62 -6.97
CA PRO A 129 -1.77 -10.02 -7.79
C PRO A 129 -2.34 -8.83 -8.56
N ILE A 130 -1.62 -7.72 -8.62
CA ILE A 130 -2.00 -6.55 -9.45
C ILE A 130 -0.90 -6.14 -10.44
N ASP A 131 0.22 -6.85 -10.45
CA ASP A 131 1.18 -6.80 -11.55
C ASP A 131 0.54 -7.35 -12.83
N SER A 132 0.76 -6.70 -13.97
CA SER A 132 -0.05 -6.91 -15.19
C SER A 132 -0.08 -8.35 -15.68
N GLU A 133 1.09 -8.99 -15.75
CA GLU A 133 1.27 -10.34 -16.25
C GLU A 133 0.63 -11.37 -15.30
N HIS A 134 0.91 -11.21 -14.00
CA HIS A 134 0.40 -12.09 -12.96
C HIS A 134 -1.11 -11.93 -12.77
N PHE A 135 -1.62 -10.69 -12.85
CA PHE A 135 -3.06 -10.42 -12.83
C PHE A 135 -3.74 -11.00 -14.08
N GLY A 136 -3.13 -10.91 -15.26
CA GLY A 136 -3.66 -11.51 -16.48
C GLY A 136 -3.81 -13.03 -16.35
N LEU A 137 -2.78 -13.72 -15.85
CA LEU A 137 -2.85 -15.16 -15.60
C LEU A 137 -3.88 -15.50 -14.52
N TRP A 138 -3.86 -14.78 -13.39
CA TRP A 138 -4.83 -14.95 -12.32
C TRP A 138 -6.27 -14.70 -12.80
N TYR A 139 -6.48 -13.72 -13.68
CA TYR A 139 -7.77 -13.41 -14.27
C TYR A 139 -8.29 -14.57 -15.10
N LEU A 140 -7.45 -15.17 -15.95
CA LEU A 140 -7.81 -16.28 -16.82
C LEU A 140 -8.02 -17.61 -16.08
N MET A 141 -7.28 -17.83 -14.99
CA MET A 141 -7.35 -19.08 -14.21
C MET A 141 -8.51 -19.12 -13.23
N ASN A 142 -9.08 -17.98 -12.84
CA ASN A 142 -10.23 -17.94 -11.94
C ASN A 142 -11.52 -17.94 -12.76
N ASN A 143 -12.43 -18.87 -12.43
CA ASN A 143 -13.78 -18.85 -12.96
C ASN A 143 -14.49 -17.58 -12.46
N ARG A 144 -14.61 -16.61 -13.35
CA ARG A 144 -15.46 -15.43 -13.17
C ARG A 144 -16.76 -15.65 -13.94
N PRO A 145 -17.89 -15.06 -13.48
CA PRO A 145 -19.12 -15.07 -14.26
C PRO A 145 -18.93 -14.44 -15.64
#